data_AF-A0A3P6T0X3-F1
#
_entry.id   AF-A0A3P6T0X3-F1
#
_cell.length_a   1.000
_cell.length_b   1.000
_cell.length_c   1.000
_cell.angle_alpha   90.00
_cell.angle_beta   90.00
_cell.angle_gamma   90.00
#
_symmetry.space_group_name_H-M   'P 1'
#
loop_
_entity.id
_entity.type
_entity.pdbx_description
1 polymer ?
#
loop_
_entity_poly.entity_id
_entity_poly.type
_entity_poly.pdbx_seq_one_letter_code
_entity_poly.pdbx_strand_id
1 'polypeptide(L)' 'MKNGKFDEGEATLRLKMTLEEGKVDPVAYRIKYVPHHRTGNKWCIYPTYDYTHCLCDSIENITHSLCTKEFQSR' A
#
# COMPACT_ATOMS: atom_id res chain seq x y z
N MET A 1 2.06 1.81 -14.39
CA MET A 1 1.04 1.21 -13.51
C MET A 1 -0.30 1.95 -13.62
N LYS A 2 -0.47 3.16 -13.06
CA LYS A 2 -1.75 3.93 -13.06
C LYS A 2 -2.47 4.08 -14.41
N ASN A 3 -1.73 4.22 -15.51
CA ASN A 3 -2.30 4.41 -16.85
C ASN A 3 -2.65 3.08 -17.56
N GLY A 4 -2.70 1.95 -16.84
CA GLY A 4 -3.11 0.66 -17.40
C GLY A 4 -2.15 0.04 -18.43
N LYS A 5 -0.86 0.41 -18.38
CA LYS A 5 0.16 -0.04 -19.35
C LYS A 5 0.84 -1.38 -19.02
N PHE A 6 0.48 -2.01 -17.91
CA PHE A 6 1.13 -3.21 -17.37
C PHE A 6 0.08 -4.17 -16.83
N ASP A 7 0.32 -5.47 -16.94
CA ASP A 7 -0.58 -6.51 -16.45
C ASP A 7 -0.54 -6.63 -14.91
N GLU A 8 -1.50 -7.38 -14.35
CA GLU A 8 -1.51 -7.67 -12.91
C GLU A 8 -0.25 -8.43 -12.50
N GLY A 9 0.46 -7.92 -11.49
CA GLY A 9 1.70 -8.52 -11.00
C GLY A 9 2.97 -8.19 -11.80
N GLU A 10 2.85 -7.56 -12.97
CA GLU A 10 4.02 -7.21 -13.80
C GLU A 10 4.91 -6.14 -13.16
N ALA A 11 4.31 -5.22 -12.39
CA ALA A 11 5.04 -4.18 -11.66
C ALA A 11 4.41 -3.85 -10.31
N THR A 12 5.25 -3.46 -9.36
CA THR A 12 4.84 -2.98 -8.02
C THR A 12 5.68 -1.78 -7.60
N LEU A 13 5.07 -0.82 -6.88
CA LEU A 13 5.82 0.24 -6.22
C LEU A 13 6.29 -0.27 -4.86
N ARG A 14 7.56 -0.04 -4.52
CA ARG A 14 8.14 -0.41 -3.23
C ARG A 14 8.78 0.80 -2.58
N LEU A 15 8.71 0.87 -1.25
CA LEU A 15 9.37 1.92 -0.48
C LEU A 15 10.84 1.56 -0.36
N LYS A 16 11.72 2.45 -0.83
CA LYS A 16 13.16 2.26 -0.66
C LYS A 16 13.51 2.53 0.80
N MET A 17 13.86 1.49 1.54
CA MET A 17 14.29 1.61 2.93
C MET A 17 15.70 1.06 3.06
N THR A 18 16.52 1.68 3.92
CA THR A 18 17.84 1.12 4.26
C THR A 18 17.60 -0.04 5.21
N LEU A 19 17.23 -1.18 4.65
CA LEU A 19 16.91 -2.38 5.39
C LEU A 19 18.20 -3.06 5.82
N GLU A 20 18.22 -3.50 7.09
CA GLU A 20 19.25 -4.42 7.59
C GLU A 20 19.27 -5.71 6.73
N GLU A 21 20.41 -6.40 6.73
CA GLU A 21 20.63 -7.60 5.91
C GLU A 21 19.45 -8.58 6.02
N GLY A 22 18.89 -8.93 4.86
CA GLY A 22 17.82 -9.93 4.75
C GLY A 22 16.38 -9.39 4.73
N LYS A 23 16.15 -8.09 4.99
CA LYS A 23 14.82 -7.50 4.85
C LYS A 23 14.57 -6.99 3.42
N VAL A 24 13.31 -7.10 2.99
CA VAL A 24 12.85 -6.86 1.63
C VAL A 24 12.01 -5.57 1.62
N ASP A 25 12.36 -4.59 0.78
CA ASP A 25 11.63 -3.31 0.65
C ASP A 25 10.10 -3.50 0.59
N PRO A 26 9.30 -2.88 1.47
CA PRO A 26 7.87 -3.14 1.53
C PRO A 26 7.16 -2.61 0.28
N VAL A 27 6.12 -3.32 -0.14
CA VAL A 27 5.31 -2.95 -1.33
C VAL A 27 4.31 -1.88 -0.92
N ALA A 28 4.28 -0.76 -1.65
CA ALA A 28 3.35 0.34 -1.46
C ALA A 28 2.11 0.24 -2.36
N TYR A 29 2.28 -0.15 -3.63
CA TYR A 29 1.17 -0.31 -4.59
C TYR A 29 1.31 -1.56 -5.44
N ARG A 30 0.16 -2.14 -5.79
CA ARG A 30 0.02 -3.24 -6.74
C ARG A 30 -0.96 -2.89 -7.85
N ILE A 31 -0.81 -3.50 -9.02
CA ILE A 31 -1.75 -3.41 -10.14
C ILE A 31 -2.87 -4.42 -9.92
N LYS A 32 -4.13 -3.98 -10.06
CA LYS A 32 -5.32 -4.83 -10.06
C LYS A 32 -6.43 -4.19 -10.89
N TYR A 33 -6.99 -4.90 -11.85
CA TYR A 33 -8.05 -4.46 -12.75
C TYR A 33 -9.41 -4.90 -12.24
N VAL A 34 -9.74 -4.49 -11.01
CA VAL A 34 -11.04 -4.75 -10.39
C VAL A 34 -11.73 -3.42 -10.07
N PRO A 35 -13.04 -3.28 -10.37
CA PRO A 35 -13.81 -2.09 -9.99
C PRO A 35 -13.85 -1.92 -8.48
N HIS A 36 -13.64 -0.69 -8.00
CA HIS A 36 -13.78 -0.38 -6.57
C HIS A 36 -15.18 0.12 -6.25
N HIS A 37 -15.76 -0.35 -5.15
CA HIS A 37 -17.15 -0.04 -4.78
C HIS A 37 -17.47 1.47 -4.65
N ARG A 38 -16.49 2.31 -4.27
CA ARG A 38 -16.66 3.78 -4.17
C ARG A 38 -16.15 4.57 -5.37
N THR A 39 -15.14 4.06 -6.08
CA THR A 39 -14.40 4.83 -7.10
C THR A 39 -14.52 4.21 -8.50
N GLY A 40 -15.30 3.13 -8.64
CA GLY A 40 -15.56 2.45 -9.90
C GLY A 40 -14.27 2.00 -10.58
N ASN A 41 -14.20 2.25 -11.88
CA ASN A 41 -13.07 1.88 -12.74
C ASN A 41 -11.98 2.97 -12.83
N LYS A 42 -12.00 3.96 -11.92
CA LYS A 42 -11.06 5.09 -11.98
C LYS A 42 -9.61 4.68 -11.74
N TRP A 43 -9.38 3.58 -11.02
CA TRP A 43 -8.06 3.15 -10.59
C TRP A 43 -7.81 1.68 -10.98
N CYS A 44 -6.60 1.42 -11.47
CA CYS A 44 -6.07 0.07 -11.68
C CYS A 44 -4.83 -0.21 -10.80
N ILE A 45 -4.53 0.70 -9.87
CA ILE A 45 -3.50 0.52 -8.86
C ILE A 45 -4.11 0.74 -7.48
N TYR A 46 -3.77 -0.14 -6.55
CA TYR A 46 -4.28 -0.09 -5.19
C TYR A 46 -3.13 -0.14 -4.19
N PRO A 47 -3.19 0.71 -3.15
CA PRO A 47 -2.16 0.74 -2.14
C PRO A 47 -2.30 -0.46 -1.19
N THR A 48 -1.21 -0.82 -0.52
CA THR A 48 -1.19 -1.84 0.53
C THR A 48 -1.54 -1.25 1.90
N TYR A 49 -1.92 -2.12 2.84
CA TYR A 49 -2.20 -1.73 4.23
C TYR A 49 -1.03 -0.95 4.86
N ASP A 50 0.19 -1.48 4.74
CA ASP A 50 1.40 -0.88 5.32
C ASP A 50 1.66 0.53 4.79
N TYR A 51 1.19 0.86 3.57
CA TYR A 51 1.31 2.20 3.00
C TYR A 51 0.12 3.10 3.36
N THR A 52 -1.11 2.60 3.37
CA THR A 52 -2.28 3.43 3.65
C THR A 52 -2.48 3.76 5.11
N HIS A 53 -2.20 2.81 6.00
CA HIS A 53 -2.63 2.90 7.40
C HIS A 53 -2.08 4.16 8.08
N CYS A 54 -0.76 4.35 8.04
CA CYS A 54 -0.11 5.53 8.62
C CYS A 54 -0.46 6.84 7.91
N LEU A 55 -0.71 6.81 6.60
CA LEU A 55 -1.13 7.99 5.84
C LEU A 55 -2.54 8.43 6.21
N CYS A 56 -3.47 7.49 6.35
CA CYS A 56 -4.83 7.76 6.81
C CYS A 56 -4.80 8.35 8.23
N ASP A 57 -4.06 7.73 9.15
CA ASP A 57 -3.91 8.24 10.51
C ASP A 57 -3.37 9.67 10.54
N SER A 58 -2.35 9.96 9.71
CA SER A 58 -1.76 11.29 9.62
C SER A 58 -2.73 12.33 9.05
N ILE A 59 -3.44 11.98 7.98
CA ILE A 59 -4.43 12.87 7.33
C ILE A 59 -5.59 13.18 8.28
N GLU A 60 -6.01 12.19 9.07
CA GLU A 60 -7.11 12.31 10.03
C GLU A 60 -6.69 12.88 11.40
N ASN A 61 -5.40 13.19 11.58
CA ASN A 61 -4.81 13.69 12.83
C ASN A 61 -5.04 12.76 14.04
N ILE A 62 -4.91 11.45 13.81
CA ILE A 62 -4.99 10.45 14.87
C ILE A 62 -3.81 10.60 15.84
N THR A 63 -4.13 10.69 17.13
CA THR A 63 -3.11 10.85 18.18
C THR A 63 -2.62 9.51 18.74
N HIS A 64 -3.49 8.50 18.78
CA HIS A 64 -3.21 7.17 19.29
C HIS A 64 -3.76 6.13 18.31
N SER A 65 -2.88 5.58 17.46
CA SER A 65 -3.21 4.50 16.53
C SER A 65 -3.11 3.16 17.26
N LEU A 66 -4.24 2.66 17.75
CA LEU A 66 -4.32 1.42 18.53
C LEU A 66 -4.56 0.23 17.60
N CYS A 67 -3.62 -0.71 17.54
CA CYS A 67 -3.72 -1.95 16.76
C CYS A 67 -3.49 -3.19 17.63
N THR A 68 -3.85 -4.36 17.10
CA THR A 68 -3.64 -5.64 17.77
C THR A 68 -2.19 -6.13 17.60
N LYS A 69 -1.77 -7.13 18.39
CA LYS A 69 -0.36 -7.57 18.47
C LYS A 69 0.18 -8.16 17.16
N GLU A 70 -0.69 -8.58 16.25
CA GLU A 70 -0.34 -9.10 14.93
C GLU A 70 0.46 -8.09 14.08
N PHE A 71 0.40 -6.79 14.42
CA PHE A 71 1.10 -5.72 13.69
C PHE A 71 2.39 -5.25 14.37
N GLN A 72 2.83 -5.87 15.46
CA GLN A 72 3.97 -5.39 16.25
C GLN A 72 5.31 -5.36 15.47
N SER A 73 5.52 -6.28 14.53
CA SER A 73 6.77 -6.39 13.76
C SER A 73 6.71 -5.72 12.38
N ARG A 74 5.70 -4.86 12.15
CA ARG A 74 5.49 -4.17 10.88
C ARG A 74 6.30 -2.89 10.78
#